data_AF-A0A7X4B0W7-F1
#
_entry.id   AF-A0A7X4B0W7-F1
#
_cell.length_a   1.000
_cell.length_b   1.000
_cell.length_c   1.000
_cell.angle_alpha   90.00
_cell.angle_beta   90.00
_cell.angle_gamma   90.00
#
_symmetry.space_group_name_H-M   'P 1'
#
loop_
_entity.id
_entity.type
_entity.pdbx_description
1 polymer ?
#
loop_
_entity_poly.entity_id
_entity_poly.type
_entity_poly.pdbx_seq_one_letter_code
_entity_poly.pdbx_strand_id
1 'polypeptide(L)'
;MPNGGTDCCGTCRFNRANAGRRDFIRLPDENIADFCEIRELKIEVPFWTYCANHTDLSKRKYAVPLGPVYVHESVVDLVKPGTGKRDPHSDRQPWVDAPDTEEVRTQLLRFLEELELLSDSYPWHGKHLGLEVVNELERLRESRAIPILEKIAKDLREKGEEPDGIRNVIERIRLAVESDRNEQSSAPETS
;
A
#
# COMPACT_ATOMS: atom_id res chain seq x y z
N MET A 1 -22.73 14.37 3.42
CA MET A 1 -21.90 14.55 4.65
C MET A 1 -20.45 14.31 4.26
N PRO A 2 -19.47 15.18 4.58
CA PRO A 2 -18.10 14.98 4.13
C PRO A 2 -17.39 14.03 5.11
N ASN A 3 -17.72 12.75 5.08
CA ASN A 3 -17.15 11.77 6.02
C ASN A 3 -16.07 10.93 5.35
N GLY A 4 -15.10 11.64 4.76
CA GLY A 4 -13.94 11.06 4.10
C GLY A 4 -12.74 10.83 4.99
N GLY A 5 -12.74 11.32 6.23
CA GLY A 5 -11.52 11.42 7.03
C GLY A 5 -10.52 12.45 6.48
N THR A 6 -9.47 12.75 7.24
CA THR A 6 -8.42 13.72 6.84
C THR A 6 -7.33 13.08 5.97
N ASP A 7 -7.36 11.76 5.78
CA ASP A 7 -6.35 10.96 5.10
C ASP A 7 -6.78 10.52 3.68
N CYS A 8 -7.66 11.27 3.03
CA CYS A 8 -8.21 10.93 1.72
C CYS A 8 -7.47 11.60 0.55
N CYS A 9 -7.60 11.04 -0.65
CA CYS A 9 -6.95 11.54 -1.86
C CYS A 9 -7.38 12.97 -2.22
N GLY A 10 -8.57 13.42 -1.80
CA GLY A 10 -9.05 14.79 -1.96
C GLY A 10 -8.19 15.84 -1.28
N THR A 11 -7.41 15.47 -0.27
CA THR A 11 -6.49 16.38 0.44
C THR A 11 -5.01 16.03 0.22
N CYS A 12 -4.74 15.06 -0.66
CA CYS A 12 -3.39 14.58 -0.93
C CYS A 12 -2.62 15.56 -1.82
N ARG A 13 -1.33 15.81 -1.52
CA ARG A 13 -0.45 16.61 -2.38
C ARG A 13 -0.26 16.05 -3.79
N PHE A 14 -0.39 14.74 -3.95
CA PHE A 14 -0.20 14.04 -5.23
C PHE A 14 -1.46 14.06 -6.09
N ASN A 15 -2.55 14.64 -5.59
CA ASN A 15 -3.71 14.92 -6.39
C ASN A 15 -3.47 16.22 -7.16
N ARG A 16 -3.55 16.14 -8.49
CA ARG A 16 -3.36 17.28 -9.40
C ARG A 16 -4.27 18.46 -9.05
N ALA A 17 -5.51 18.20 -8.63
CA ALA A 17 -6.47 19.23 -8.24
C ALA A 17 -6.00 20.08 -7.03
N ASN A 18 -5.04 19.56 -6.25
CA ASN A 18 -4.45 20.25 -5.10
C ASN A 18 -3.15 21.00 -5.43
N ALA A 19 -2.63 20.89 -6.66
CA ALA A 19 -1.42 21.56 -7.14
C ALA A 19 -0.20 21.44 -6.19
N GLY A 20 0.03 20.23 -5.65
CA GLY A 20 1.15 19.97 -4.74
C GLY A 20 0.97 20.47 -3.31
N ARG A 21 -0.18 21.06 -2.98
CA ARG A 21 -0.47 21.61 -1.65
C ARG A 21 -1.35 20.67 -0.81
N ARG A 22 -1.44 20.95 0.49
CA ARG A 22 -2.15 20.18 1.51
C ARG A 22 -2.91 21.19 2.36
N ASP A 23 -4.08 21.61 1.89
CA ASP A 23 -4.81 22.66 2.58
C ASP A 23 -6.30 22.44 2.43
N PHE A 24 -6.92 21.99 3.53
CA PHE A 24 -8.37 22.02 3.78
C PHE A 24 -8.97 23.43 3.67
N ILE A 25 -8.13 24.47 3.53
CA ILE A 25 -8.49 25.89 3.52
C ILE A 25 -8.91 26.35 2.12
N ARG A 26 -8.40 25.70 1.07
CA ARG A 26 -8.82 25.97 -0.31
C ARG A 26 -9.50 24.74 -0.85
N LEU A 27 -10.73 24.91 -1.32
CA LEU A 27 -11.40 23.88 -2.10
C LEU A 27 -10.51 23.56 -3.31
N PRO A 28 -10.39 22.27 -3.70
CA PRO A 28 -9.71 21.90 -4.93
C PRO A 28 -10.27 22.71 -6.10
N ASP A 29 -9.44 23.00 -7.10
CA ASP A 29 -9.91 23.70 -8.29
C ASP A 29 -10.92 22.80 -9.01
N GLU A 30 -12.20 23.15 -8.95
CA GLU A 30 -13.29 22.36 -9.54
C GLU A 30 -13.17 22.19 -11.07
N ASN A 31 -12.30 22.98 -11.72
CA ASN A 31 -12.01 22.85 -13.15
C ASN A 31 -10.91 21.83 -13.45
N ILE A 32 -10.22 21.32 -12.43
CA ILE A 32 -9.14 20.34 -12.56
C ILE A 32 -9.65 19.00 -12.02
N ALA A 33 -9.72 18.00 -12.90
CA ALA A 33 -10.10 16.65 -12.50
C ALA A 33 -9.12 16.06 -11.47
N ASP A 34 -9.65 15.39 -10.46
CA ASP A 34 -8.86 14.66 -9.48
C ASP A 34 -8.05 13.54 -10.14
N PHE A 35 -6.74 13.59 -9.96
CA PHE A 35 -5.80 12.68 -10.61
C PHE A 35 -4.57 12.48 -9.73
N CYS A 36 -4.26 11.23 -9.39
CA CYS A 36 -3.06 10.87 -8.65
C CYS A 36 -1.85 10.84 -9.58
N GLU A 37 -0.94 11.79 -9.44
CA GLU A 37 0.22 11.95 -10.34
C GLU A 37 1.22 10.80 -10.21
N ILE A 38 1.38 10.23 -9.01
CA ILE A 38 2.36 9.16 -8.76
C ILE A 38 1.85 7.77 -9.16
N ARG A 39 0.54 7.60 -9.33
CA ARG A 39 -0.11 6.34 -9.73
C ARG A 39 -0.73 6.40 -11.12
N GLU A 40 -0.64 7.56 -11.77
CA GLU A 40 -1.31 7.87 -13.03
C GLU A 40 -2.81 7.49 -13.03
N LEU A 41 -3.47 7.72 -11.89
CA LEU A 41 -4.82 7.23 -11.62
C LEU A 41 -5.83 8.39 -11.57
N LYS A 42 -6.86 8.34 -12.42
CA LYS A 42 -8.04 9.21 -12.29
C LYS A 42 -8.82 8.82 -11.03
N ILE A 43 -9.22 9.80 -10.22
CA ILE A 43 -9.91 9.56 -8.95
C ILE A 43 -11.36 10.04 -9.06
N GLU A 44 -12.34 9.13 -9.06
CA GLU A 44 -13.76 9.51 -9.23
C GLU A 44 -14.39 10.09 -7.95
N VAL A 45 -13.93 9.61 -6.78
CA VAL A 45 -14.50 9.97 -5.47
C VAL A 45 -13.36 10.31 -4.50
N PRO A 46 -12.69 11.46 -4.68
CA PRO A 46 -11.43 11.78 -4.01
C PRO A 46 -11.51 11.80 -2.48
N PHE A 47 -12.65 12.23 -1.93
CA PHE A 47 -12.90 12.23 -0.48
C PHE A 47 -13.26 10.86 0.09
N TRP A 48 -13.41 9.82 -0.73
CA TRP A 48 -13.62 8.43 -0.29
C TRP A 48 -12.57 7.48 -0.87
N THR A 49 -11.44 8.01 -1.32
CA THR A 49 -10.31 7.24 -1.88
C THR A 49 -9.09 7.44 -0.99
N TYR A 50 -8.32 6.38 -0.76
CA TYR A 50 -7.24 6.32 0.25
C TYR A 50 -6.04 5.53 -0.26
N CYS A 51 -4.84 5.86 0.20
CA CYS A 51 -3.64 5.03 0.02
C CYS A 51 -2.56 5.40 1.04
N ALA A 52 -1.54 4.55 1.19
CA ALA A 52 -0.43 4.78 2.12
C ALA A 52 0.47 5.97 1.72
N ASN A 53 0.34 6.51 0.51
CA ASN A 53 1.09 7.68 0.04
C ASN A 53 0.57 9.02 0.56
N HIS A 54 -0.57 9.06 1.27
CA HIS A 54 -1.08 10.33 1.79
C HIS A 54 -0.05 11.02 2.70
N THR A 55 0.04 12.34 2.62
CA THR A 55 1.08 13.14 3.29
C THR A 55 0.99 13.16 4.81
N ASP A 56 -0.19 12.93 5.34
CA ASP A 56 -0.44 12.78 6.78
C ASP A 56 0.15 11.46 7.29
N LEU A 57 0.38 10.51 6.38
CA LEU A 57 0.80 9.15 6.65
C LEU A 57 2.31 8.95 6.39
N SER A 58 2.89 9.72 5.46
CA SER A 58 4.34 9.71 5.20
C SER A 58 4.96 11.09 5.42
N LYS A 59 5.62 11.29 6.57
CA LYS A 59 6.41 12.51 6.85
C LYS A 59 7.45 12.79 5.76
N ARG A 60 7.92 11.72 5.11
CA ARG A 60 8.97 11.74 4.09
C ARG A 60 8.44 11.95 2.65
N LYS A 61 7.12 12.10 2.45
CA LYS A 61 6.50 12.51 1.16
C LYS A 61 6.94 11.64 -0.02
N TYR A 62 6.79 10.33 0.11
CA TYR A 62 7.26 9.37 -0.89
C TYR A 62 6.47 9.46 -2.19
N ALA A 63 7.18 9.69 -3.30
CA ALA A 63 6.60 9.78 -4.64
C ALA A 63 6.45 8.42 -5.34
N VAL A 64 6.86 7.32 -4.70
CA VAL A 64 6.70 5.97 -5.23
C VAL A 64 5.41 5.36 -4.67
N PRO A 65 4.52 4.79 -5.49
CA PRO A 65 3.29 4.13 -5.03
C PRO A 65 3.53 3.07 -3.95
N LEU A 66 2.81 3.17 -2.83
CA LEU A 66 2.87 2.22 -1.71
C LEU A 66 1.53 1.57 -1.45
N GLY A 67 1.50 0.25 -1.56
CA GLY A 67 0.30 -0.54 -1.36
C GLY A 67 -0.84 -0.21 -2.34
N PRO A 68 -2.00 -0.86 -2.17
CA PRO A 68 -3.19 -0.58 -2.95
C PRO A 68 -3.75 0.83 -2.72
N VAL A 69 -4.54 1.28 -3.69
CA VAL A 69 -5.54 2.32 -3.50
C VAL A 69 -6.81 1.66 -2.98
N TYR A 70 -7.37 2.21 -1.94
CA TYR A 70 -8.62 1.76 -1.34
C TYR A 70 -9.72 2.79 -1.56
N VAL A 71 -10.97 2.34 -1.59
CA VAL A 71 -12.15 3.20 -1.60
C VAL A 71 -13.11 2.80 -0.49
N HIS A 72 -13.87 3.75 0.05
CA HIS A 72 -14.86 3.43 1.06
C HIS A 72 -15.95 2.49 0.49
N GLU A 73 -16.47 1.56 1.29
CA GLU A 73 -17.43 0.55 0.87
C GLU A 73 -18.69 1.16 0.23
N SER A 74 -19.11 2.34 0.71
CA SER A 74 -20.29 3.06 0.24
C SER A 74 -20.16 3.61 -1.19
N VAL A 75 -18.94 3.66 -1.74
CA VAL A 75 -18.67 4.19 -3.09
C VAL A 75 -18.05 3.16 -4.02
N VAL A 76 -17.90 1.89 -3.60
CA VAL A 76 -17.31 0.82 -4.42
C VAL A 76 -18.02 0.68 -5.75
N ASP A 77 -19.35 0.69 -5.74
CA ASP A 77 -20.13 0.49 -6.97
C ASP A 77 -19.98 1.66 -7.96
N LEU A 78 -19.55 2.83 -7.49
CA LEU A 78 -19.27 3.99 -8.35
C LEU A 78 -17.93 3.85 -9.09
N VAL A 79 -16.94 3.15 -8.50
CA VAL A 79 -15.59 3.01 -9.07
C VAL A 79 -15.30 1.62 -9.64
N LYS A 80 -16.05 0.61 -9.20
CA LYS A 80 -15.94 -0.82 -9.53
C LYS A 80 -17.35 -1.45 -9.60
N PRO A 81 -18.17 -1.06 -10.58
CA PRO A 81 -19.52 -1.64 -10.72
C PRO A 81 -19.45 -3.15 -10.95
N GLY A 82 -20.24 -3.91 -10.19
CA GLY A 82 -20.44 -5.35 -10.42
C GLY A 82 -19.37 -6.29 -9.87
N THR A 83 -18.42 -5.82 -9.05
CA THR A 83 -17.38 -6.71 -8.49
C THR A 83 -17.89 -7.60 -7.37
N GLY A 84 -18.97 -7.23 -6.67
CA GLY A 84 -19.73 -8.04 -5.69
C GLY A 84 -18.95 -8.52 -4.46
N LYS A 85 -17.62 -8.54 -4.51
CA LYS A 85 -16.71 -8.94 -3.44
C LYS A 85 -16.34 -7.70 -2.65
N ARG A 86 -16.87 -7.64 -1.44
CA ARG A 86 -16.49 -6.68 -0.40
C ARG A 86 -15.89 -7.49 0.75
N ASP A 87 -14.78 -7.01 1.28
CA ASP A 87 -14.28 -7.47 2.57
C ASP A 87 -15.29 -7.05 3.65
N PRO A 88 -16.01 -7.98 4.30
CA PRO A 88 -17.01 -7.66 5.31
C PRO A 88 -16.39 -7.10 6.59
N HIS A 89 -15.07 -7.14 6.74
CA HIS A 89 -14.34 -6.67 7.92
C HIS A 89 -13.65 -5.32 7.71
N SER A 90 -13.83 -4.67 6.54
CA SER A 90 -13.27 -3.36 6.27
C SER A 90 -14.27 -2.42 5.61
N ASP A 91 -14.33 -1.18 6.11
CA ASP A 91 -15.01 -0.06 5.47
C ASP A 91 -14.27 0.45 4.22
N ARG A 92 -13.04 0.00 3.98
CA ARG A 92 -12.19 0.39 2.84
C ARG A 92 -11.83 -0.82 1.99
N GLN A 93 -12.28 -0.81 0.76
CA GLN A 93 -12.17 -1.90 -0.20
C GLN A 93 -11.03 -1.65 -1.19
N PRO A 94 -10.21 -2.66 -1.52
CA PRO A 94 -9.12 -2.48 -2.48
C PRO A 94 -9.67 -2.17 -3.88
N TRP A 95 -9.20 -1.06 -4.45
CA TRP A 95 -9.59 -0.57 -5.77
C TRP A 95 -8.51 -0.84 -6.83
N VAL A 96 -7.28 -0.40 -6.59
CA VAL A 96 -6.17 -0.56 -7.56
C VAL A 96 -4.96 -1.08 -6.80
N ASP A 97 -4.35 -2.17 -7.24
CA ASP A 97 -3.12 -2.67 -6.61
C ASP A 97 -1.95 -1.68 -6.81
N ALA A 98 -0.87 -1.83 -6.04
CA ALA A 98 0.33 -1.06 -6.34
C ALA A 98 0.95 -1.59 -7.66
N PRO A 99 1.63 -0.73 -8.44
CA PRO A 99 2.36 -1.18 -9.61
C PRO A 99 3.47 -2.15 -9.24
N ASP A 100 3.50 -3.32 -9.88
CA ASP A 100 4.63 -4.24 -9.79
C ASP A 100 5.76 -3.76 -10.73
N THR A 101 6.62 -2.89 -10.21
CA THR A 101 7.78 -2.36 -10.92
C THR A 101 9.04 -2.47 -10.06
N GLU A 102 10.21 -2.57 -10.69
CA GLU A 102 11.49 -2.61 -9.96
C GLU A 102 11.72 -1.36 -9.10
N GLU A 103 11.22 -0.20 -9.52
CA GLU A 103 11.29 1.03 -8.72
C GLU A 103 10.48 0.91 -7.42
N VAL A 104 9.24 0.41 -7.51
CA VAL A 104 8.39 0.14 -6.34
C VAL A 104 9.05 -0.89 -5.43
N ARG A 105 9.51 -2.02 -5.97
CA ARG A 105 10.20 -3.08 -5.21
C ARG A 105 11.43 -2.55 -4.47
N THR A 106 12.30 -1.83 -5.17
CA THR A 106 13.52 -1.25 -4.60
C THR A 106 13.19 -0.27 -3.48
N GLN A 107 12.17 0.56 -3.66
CA GLN A 107 11.76 1.52 -2.65
C GLN A 107 11.15 0.85 -1.41
N LEU A 108 10.36 -0.20 -1.60
CA LEU A 108 9.81 -1.00 -0.49
C LEU A 108 10.92 -1.67 0.33
N LEU A 109 11.95 -2.21 -0.32
CA LEU A 109 13.12 -2.78 0.36
C LEU A 109 13.86 -1.72 1.18
N ARG A 110 14.11 -0.54 0.60
CA ARG A 110 14.71 0.59 1.33
C ARG A 110 13.86 0.99 2.54
N PHE A 111 12.54 1.03 2.40
CA PHE A 111 11.68 1.29 3.55
C PHE A 111 11.81 0.22 4.61
N LEU A 112 11.81 -1.05 4.22
CA LEU A 112 11.94 -2.13 5.18
C LEU A 112 13.27 -2.05 5.97
N GLU A 113 14.36 -1.61 5.34
CA GLU A 113 15.65 -1.39 6.02
C GLU A 113 15.65 -0.19 6.98
N GLU A 114 14.91 0.86 6.63
CA GLU A 114 14.86 2.12 7.38
C GLU A 114 13.74 2.15 8.44
N LEU A 115 12.82 1.20 8.40
CA LEU A 115 11.66 1.14 9.27
C LEU A 115 12.05 0.64 10.67
N GLU A 116 11.79 1.48 11.66
CA GLU A 116 11.38 0.99 12.97
C GLU A 116 9.92 0.55 12.83
N LEU A 117 9.69 -0.75 12.61
CA LEU A 117 8.38 -1.35 12.29
C LEU A 117 7.22 -1.00 13.24
N LEU A 118 7.50 -0.39 14.39
CA LEU A 118 6.57 -0.19 15.49
C LEU A 118 6.50 1.26 16.01
N SER A 119 7.32 2.20 15.50
CA SER A 119 7.38 3.55 16.08
C SER A 119 6.52 4.59 15.37
N ASP A 120 6.24 4.41 14.08
CA ASP A 120 5.33 5.31 13.35
C ASP A 120 3.89 4.78 13.45
N SER A 121 3.10 5.36 14.37
CA SER A 121 1.66 5.13 14.46
C SER A 121 0.98 5.67 13.21
N TYR A 122 0.54 4.75 12.36
CA TYR A 122 -0.29 5.06 11.22
C TYR A 122 -1.74 5.14 11.72
N PRO A 123 -2.50 6.20 11.39
CA PRO A 123 -3.83 6.47 11.96
C PRO A 123 -4.95 5.51 11.50
N TRP A 124 -4.64 4.46 10.74
CA TRP A 124 -5.59 3.40 10.42
C TRP A 124 -5.56 2.33 11.49
N HIS A 125 -6.59 2.23 12.35
CA HIS A 125 -6.89 1.05 13.19
C HIS A 125 -5.67 0.23 13.71
N GLY A 126 -4.57 0.88 14.13
CA GLY A 126 -3.35 0.20 14.61
C GLY A 126 -2.43 -0.45 13.55
N LYS A 127 -2.55 -0.14 12.25
CA LYS A 127 -1.74 -0.74 11.18
C LYS A 127 -0.61 0.19 10.72
N HIS A 128 0.59 -0.01 11.26
CA HIS A 128 1.79 0.78 10.95
C HIS A 128 2.14 0.79 9.45
N LEU A 129 2.71 1.88 8.94
CA LEU A 129 3.23 1.98 7.55
C LEU A 129 4.16 0.79 7.23
N GLY A 130 4.93 0.34 8.22
CA GLY A 130 5.78 -0.83 8.07
C GLY A 130 5.02 -2.13 7.81
N LEU A 131 3.84 -2.31 8.38
CA LEU A 131 3.00 -3.48 8.09
C LEU A 131 2.48 -3.42 6.64
N GLU A 132 2.13 -2.24 6.11
CA GLU A 132 1.72 -2.12 4.72
C GLU A 132 2.88 -2.43 3.75
N VAL A 133 4.10 -1.98 4.08
CA VAL A 133 5.31 -2.33 3.33
C VAL A 133 5.55 -3.85 3.34
N VAL A 134 5.41 -4.51 4.50
CA VAL A 134 5.56 -5.97 4.62
C VAL A 134 4.49 -6.71 3.81
N ASN A 135 3.22 -6.29 3.90
CA ASN A 135 2.14 -6.89 3.14
C ASN A 135 2.33 -6.72 1.63
N GLU A 136 2.86 -5.57 1.19
CA GLU A 136 3.14 -5.32 -0.22
C GLU A 136 4.29 -6.18 -0.73
N LEU A 137 5.39 -6.30 0.03
CA LEU A 137 6.50 -7.19 -0.31
C LEU A 137 6.07 -8.66 -0.38
N GLU A 138 5.13 -9.06 0.48
CA GLU A 138 4.49 -10.37 0.41
C GLU A 138 3.67 -10.55 -0.88
N ARG A 139 2.78 -9.61 -1.19
CA ARG A 139 1.97 -9.63 -2.42
C ARG A 139 2.85 -9.72 -3.67
N LEU A 140 3.95 -8.97 -3.68
CA LEU A 140 4.95 -8.95 -4.75
C LEU A 140 5.90 -10.15 -4.74
N ARG A 141 5.80 -11.06 -3.76
CA ARG A 141 6.67 -12.23 -3.58
C ARG A 141 8.16 -11.86 -3.60
N GLU A 142 8.49 -10.73 -2.99
CA GLU A 142 9.82 -10.12 -3.10
C GLU A 142 10.86 -10.87 -2.24
N SER A 143 11.56 -11.83 -2.85
CA SER A 143 12.56 -12.65 -2.17
C SER A 143 13.72 -11.86 -1.55
N ARG A 144 14.09 -10.69 -2.11
CA ARG A 144 15.14 -9.83 -1.55
C ARG A 144 14.79 -9.29 -0.16
N ALA A 145 13.51 -9.28 0.21
CA ALA A 145 13.05 -8.86 1.53
C ALA A 145 13.38 -9.88 2.63
N ILE A 146 13.57 -11.16 2.30
CA ILE A 146 13.71 -12.24 3.29
C ILE A 146 14.84 -11.96 4.29
N PRO A 147 16.10 -11.67 3.89
CA PRO A 147 17.17 -11.38 4.83
C PRO A 147 16.88 -10.19 5.77
N ILE A 148 16.17 -9.18 5.26
CA ILE A 148 15.80 -7.98 6.04
C ILE A 148 14.72 -8.35 7.07
N LEU A 149 13.70 -9.09 6.65
CA LEU A 149 12.63 -9.59 7.52
C LEU A 149 13.16 -10.55 8.60
N GLU A 150 14.14 -11.38 8.27
CA GLU A 150 14.80 -12.27 9.25
C GLU A 150 15.53 -11.48 10.33
N LYS A 151 16.26 -10.43 9.93
CA LYS A 151 16.92 -9.51 10.86
C LYS A 151 15.91 -8.83 11.77
N ILE A 152 14.83 -8.30 11.21
CA ILE A 152 13.70 -7.72 11.94
C ILE A 152 13.13 -8.70 12.96
N ALA A 153 12.83 -9.94 12.54
CA ALA A 153 12.25 -10.96 13.40
C ALA A 153 13.18 -11.31 14.57
N LYS A 154 14.49 -11.29 14.33
CA LYS A 154 15.52 -11.44 15.36
C LYS A 154 15.50 -10.25 16.34
N ASP A 155 15.51 -9.03 15.83
CA ASP A 155 15.53 -7.80 16.65
C ASP A 155 14.27 -7.70 17.54
N LEU A 156 13.09 -8.07 17.02
CA LEU A 156 11.84 -8.14 17.80
C LEU A 156 11.96 -9.15 18.95
N ARG A 157 12.51 -10.33 18.67
CA ARG A 157 12.72 -11.36 19.68
C ARG A 157 13.66 -10.90 20.79
N GLU A 158 14.74 -10.20 20.43
CA GLU A 158 15.70 -9.64 21.39
C GLU A 158 15.07 -8.56 22.28
N LYS A 159 14.05 -7.85 21.78
CA LYS A 159 13.23 -6.90 22.54
C LYS A 159 12.12 -7.54 23.37
N GLY A 160 11.95 -8.86 23.29
CA GLY A 160 10.88 -9.60 23.99
C GLY A 160 9.53 -9.56 23.29
N GLU A 161 9.49 -9.17 22.02
CA GLU A 161 8.28 -9.11 21.20
C GLU A 161 8.09 -10.39 20.37
N GLU A 162 6.85 -10.69 19.98
CA GLU A 162 6.49 -11.90 19.25
C GLU A 162 6.62 -11.71 17.72
N PRO A 163 7.57 -12.38 17.05
CA PRO A 163 7.87 -12.12 15.64
C PRO A 163 7.05 -12.98 14.66
N ASP A 164 6.05 -13.72 15.14
CA ASP A 164 5.37 -14.75 14.35
C ASP A 164 4.63 -14.18 13.13
N GLY A 165 4.14 -12.95 13.22
CA GLY A 165 3.60 -12.22 12.06
C GLY A 165 4.63 -12.10 10.92
N ILE A 166 5.86 -11.68 11.24
CA ILE A 166 6.95 -11.53 10.26
C ILE A 166 7.44 -12.89 9.76
N ARG A 167 7.56 -13.89 10.64
CA ARG A 167 7.94 -15.25 10.23
C ARG A 167 6.96 -15.86 9.25
N ASN A 168 5.67 -15.71 9.51
CA ASN A 168 4.63 -16.23 8.62
C ASN A 168 4.70 -15.56 7.23
N VAL A 169 5.07 -14.27 7.16
CA VAL A 169 5.30 -13.58 5.88
C VAL A 169 6.51 -14.17 5.15
N ILE A 170 7.64 -14.37 5.85
CA ILE A 170 8.86 -14.98 5.27
C ILE A 170 8.54 -16.33 4.63
N GLU A 171 7.82 -17.20 5.34
CA GLU A 171 7.46 -18.53 4.84
C GLU A 171 6.54 -18.45 3.62
N ARG A 172 5.56 -17.54 3.60
CA ARG A 172 4.69 -17.34 2.43
C ARG A 172 5.46 -16.86 1.21
N ILE A 173 6.44 -15.95 1.38
CA ILE A 173 7.30 -15.50 0.28
C ILE A 173 8.15 -16.67 -0.24
N ARG A 174 8.75 -17.47 0.65
CA ARG A 174 9.55 -18.66 0.26
C ARG A 174 8.75 -19.64 -0.57
N LEU A 175 7.58 -20.05 -0.06
CA LEU A 175 6.69 -20.99 -0.73
C LEU A 175 6.25 -20.47 -2.11
N ALA A 176 5.94 -19.18 -2.22
CA ALA A 176 5.53 -18.58 -3.48
C ALA A 176 6.67 -18.58 -4.52
N VAL A 177 7.89 -18.22 -4.10
CA VAL A 177 9.08 -18.22 -4.97
C VAL A 177 9.46 -19.63 -5.41
N GLU A 178 9.31 -20.63 -4.54
CA GLU A 178 9.53 -22.03 -4.88
C GLU A 178 8.48 -22.56 -5.88
N SER A 179 7.20 -22.20 -5.70
CA SER A 179 6.14 -22.54 -6.65
C SER A 179 6.44 -22.00 -8.05
N ASP A 180 6.83 -20.73 -8.15
CA ASP A 180 7.13 -20.09 -9.44
C ASP A 180 8.31 -20.75 -10.16
N ARG A 181 9.33 -21.20 -9.42
CA ARG A 181 10.48 -21.94 -9.98
C ARG A 181 10.07 -23.32 -10.53
N ASN A 182 9.18 -24.01 -9.83
CA ASN A 182 8.69 -25.33 -10.23
C ASN A 182 7.77 -25.24 -11.46
N GLU A 183 6.93 -24.21 -11.56
CA GLU A 183 6.09 -23.93 -12.72
C GLU A 183 6.92 -23.61 -13.97
N GLN A 184 7.98 -22.80 -13.84
CA GLN A 184 8.88 -22.50 -14.95
C GLN A 184 9.71 -23.70 -15.42
N SER A 185 10.08 -24.60 -14.51
CA SER A 185 10.86 -25.81 -14.83
C SER A 185 10.02 -26.93 -15.48
N SER A 186 8.69 -26.82 -15.43
CA SER A 186 7.75 -27.80 -15.98
C SER A 186 7.07 -27.35 -17.28
N ALA A 187 7.37 -26.14 -17.76
CA ALA A 187 6.90 -25.67 -19.06
C ALA A 187 7.61 -26.47 -20.18
N PRO A 188 6.86 -27.17 -21.05
CA PRO A 188 7.47 -27.93 -22.15
C PRO A 188 8.15 -26.98 -23.12
N GLU A 189 9.41 -27.28 -23.48
CA GLU A 189 10.12 -26.60 -24.57
C GLU A 189 9.32 -26.81 -25.86
N THR A 190 8.57 -25.77 -26.25
CA THR A 190 7.88 -25.74 -27.54
C THR A 190 8.93 -25.48 -28.61
N SER A 191 9.38 -26.57 -29.25
CA SER A 191 10.19 -26.57 -30.47
C SER A 191 9.34 -26.44 -31.72
#